data_AF-A0A2M6YRA0-F1
#
_entry.id   AF-A0A2M6YRA0-F1
#
_cell.length_a   1.000
_cell.length_b   1.000
_cell.length_c   1.000
_cell.angle_alpha   90.00
_cell.angle_beta   90.00
_cell.angle_gamma   90.00
#
_symmetry.space_group_name_H-M   'P 1'
#
loop_
_entity.id
_entity.type
_entity.pdbx_description
1 polymer ?
#
loop_
_entity_poly.entity_id
_entity_poly.type
_entity_poly.pdbx_seq_one_letter_code
_entity_poly.pdbx_strand_id
1 'polypeptide(L)'
;MKVNLQSKRLPSLLGLFILLIVLAGGVLLIQKIRALNIKAASETSPSQVRITNVGSYSFTVSWITQNKNTGLLEFGDSAGLGQSQKDIRDKQRAASEKYQTHYVVVDGLKPETKYYFKIVSSGAKYGNSDKPFEVTTGPQKVPNDND
;
A
#
# COMPACT_ATOMS: atom_id res chain seq x y z
N MET A 1 -54.80 6.40 48.03
CA MET A 1 -53.37 6.75 47.80
C MET A 1 -53.26 7.27 46.36
N LYS A 2 -53.10 8.59 46.14
CA LYS A 2 -52.99 9.18 44.80
C LYS A 2 -51.53 9.12 44.36
N VAL A 3 -51.21 8.33 43.33
CA VAL A 3 -49.86 8.28 42.74
C VAL A 3 -49.76 9.44 41.74
N ASN A 4 -48.93 10.44 42.07
CA ASN A 4 -48.69 11.59 41.21
C ASN A 4 -47.63 11.23 40.16
N LEU A 5 -48.06 10.93 38.92
CA LEU A 5 -47.17 10.66 37.79
C LEU A 5 -46.74 11.99 37.16
N GLN A 6 -45.75 12.63 37.78
CA GLN A 6 -45.11 13.82 37.25
C GLN A 6 -44.34 13.44 35.97
N SER A 7 -44.90 13.71 34.79
CA SER A 7 -44.28 13.35 33.51
C SER A 7 -43.01 14.17 33.29
N LYS A 8 -41.83 13.54 33.45
CA LYS A 8 -40.54 14.17 33.11
C LYS A 8 -40.40 14.26 31.60
N ARG A 9 -40.87 15.37 31.02
CA ARG A 9 -40.63 15.70 29.60
C ARG A 9 -39.15 16.02 29.45
N LEU A 10 -38.44 15.28 28.60
CA LEU A 10 -37.10 15.69 28.21
C LEU A 10 -37.21 17.00 27.43
N PRO A 11 -36.50 18.07 27.83
CA PRO A 11 -36.51 19.31 27.06
C PRO A 11 -35.96 19.02 25.66
N SER A 12 -36.58 19.59 24.63
CA SER A 12 -36.20 19.39 23.22
C SER A 12 -34.71 19.63 22.96
N LEU A 13 -34.10 20.55 23.72
CA LEU A 13 -32.67 20.84 23.70
C LEU A 13 -31.79 19.65 24.13
N LEU A 14 -32.21 18.86 25.13
CA LEU A 14 -31.50 17.65 25.55
C LEU A 14 -31.55 16.58 24.45
N GLY A 15 -32.72 16.42 23.83
CA GLY A 15 -32.89 15.49 22.71
C GLY A 15 -32.02 15.87 21.51
N LEU A 16 -31.94 17.17 21.20
CA LEU A 16 -31.09 17.67 20.12
C LEU A 16 -29.60 17.46 20.41
N PHE A 17 -29.17 17.66 21.67
CA PHE A 17 -27.79 17.46 22.06
C PHE A 17 -27.38 15.98 21.97
N ILE A 18 -28.24 15.06 22.44
CA ILE A 18 -28.01 13.62 22.32
C ILE A 18 -27.93 13.20 20.83
N LEU A 19 -28.82 13.74 19.99
CA LEU A 19 -28.81 13.46 18.55
C LEU A 19 -27.49 13.87 17.90
N LEU A 20 -26.95 15.05 18.22
CA LEU A 20 -25.68 15.53 17.68
C LEU A 20 -24.50 14.67 18.12
N ILE A 21 -24.47 14.21 19.37
CA ILE A 21 -23.42 13.30 19.86
C ILE A 21 -23.46 11.97 19.12
N VAL A 22 -24.65 11.40 18.94
CA VAL A 22 -24.82 10.12 18.21
C VAL A 22 -24.40 10.27 16.74
N LEU A 23 -24.78 11.38 16.09
CA LEU A 23 -24.41 11.64 14.70
C LEU A 23 -22.90 11.79 14.54
N ALA A 24 -22.26 12.61 15.38
CA ALA A 24 -20.82 12.82 15.34
C ALA A 24 -20.05 11.54 15.66
N GLY A 25 -20.48 10.78 16.68
CA GLY A 25 -19.92 9.49 17.03
C GLY A 25 -20.04 8.49 15.88
N GLY A 26 -21.20 8.43 15.21
CA GLY A 26 -21.42 7.59 14.03
C GLY A 26 -20.49 7.94 12.87
N VAL A 27 -20.31 9.24 12.58
CA VAL A 27 -19.38 9.70 11.53
C VAL A 27 -17.94 9.33 11.86
N LEU A 28 -17.49 9.54 13.10
CA LEU A 28 -16.15 9.16 13.55
C LEU A 28 -15.94 7.64 13.51
N LEU A 29 -16.97 6.85 13.86
CA LEU A 29 -16.92 5.40 13.77
C LEU A 29 -16.81 4.93 12.32
N ILE A 30 -17.60 5.49 11.39
CA ILE A 30 -17.53 5.16 9.96
C ILE A 30 -16.16 5.52 9.38
N GLN A 31 -15.57 6.66 9.78
CA GLN A 31 -14.20 7.03 9.39
C GLN A 31 -13.16 6.03 9.90
N LYS A 32 -13.30 5.53 11.13
CA LYS A 32 -12.43 4.48 11.68
C LYS A 32 -12.67 3.10 11.04
N ILE A 33 -13.91 2.74 10.71
CA ILE A 33 -14.26 1.47 10.06
C ILE A 33 -13.78 1.42 8.62
N ARG A 34 -13.71 2.55 7.90
CA ARG A 34 -13.03 2.59 6.58
C ARG A 34 -11.54 2.22 6.64
N ALA A 35 -10.89 2.34 7.81
CA ALA A 35 -9.54 1.86 8.02
C ALA A 35 -9.47 0.33 8.27
N LEU A 36 -10.61 -0.33 8.51
CA LEU A 36 -10.70 -1.79 8.51
C LEU A 36 -10.77 -2.26 7.05
N ASN A 37 -9.61 -2.30 6.41
CA ASN A 37 -9.39 -3.03 5.17
C ASN A 37 -9.61 -4.52 5.44
N ILE A 38 -10.87 -4.97 5.39
CA ILE A 38 -11.20 -6.40 5.23
C ILE A 38 -10.73 -6.78 3.82
N LYS A 39 -9.43 -7.09 3.70
CA LYS A 39 -8.82 -7.46 2.42
C LYS A 39 -9.39 -8.82 2.03
N ALA A 40 -9.94 -8.93 0.83
CA ALA A 40 -9.97 -10.18 0.07
C ALA A 40 -8.51 -10.59 -0.28
N ALA A 41 -7.72 -10.86 0.76
CA ALA A 41 -6.26 -10.87 0.71
C ALA A 41 -5.71 -12.03 -0.10
N SER A 42 -6.43 -13.14 -0.21
CA SER A 42 -5.86 -14.38 -0.73
C SER A 42 -5.61 -14.35 -2.24
N GLU A 43 -6.50 -13.72 -3.02
CA GLU A 43 -6.40 -13.78 -4.48
C GLU A 43 -5.42 -12.75 -5.06
N THR A 44 -5.24 -11.63 -4.35
CA THR A 44 -4.36 -10.53 -4.76
C THR A 44 -3.02 -10.53 -4.01
N SER A 45 -2.81 -11.43 -3.05
CA SER A 45 -1.52 -11.53 -2.37
C SER A 45 -0.43 -11.96 -3.35
N PRO A 46 0.68 -11.20 -3.44
CA PRO A 46 1.88 -11.65 -4.11
C PRO A 46 2.42 -12.93 -3.46
N SER A 47 2.91 -13.85 -4.28
CA SER A 47 3.65 -15.03 -3.86
C SER A 47 4.88 -15.23 -4.76
N GLN A 48 5.83 -16.05 -4.30
CA GLN A 48 7.12 -16.28 -4.97
C GLN A 48 7.85 -14.98 -5.35
N VAL A 49 7.87 -13.99 -4.44
CA VAL A 49 8.60 -12.75 -4.67
C VAL A 49 10.08 -13.05 -4.89
N ARG A 50 10.66 -12.50 -5.96
CA ARG A 50 12.08 -12.62 -6.32
C ARG A 50 12.64 -11.25 -6.66
N ILE A 51 13.81 -10.97 -6.13
CA ILE A 51 14.62 -9.79 -6.47
C ILE A 51 15.80 -10.31 -7.29
N THR A 52 15.94 -9.81 -8.52
CA THR A 52 16.95 -10.29 -9.48
C THR A 52 17.60 -9.10 -10.19
N ASN A 53 18.67 -9.37 -10.95
CA ASN A 53 19.38 -8.35 -11.75
C ASN A 53 19.77 -7.11 -10.92
N VAL A 54 20.21 -7.32 -9.68
CA VAL A 54 20.65 -6.23 -8.80
C VAL A 54 21.96 -5.68 -9.34
N GLY A 55 21.89 -4.53 -10.00
CA GLY A 55 23.02 -3.79 -10.52
C GLY A 55 23.30 -2.52 -9.70
N SER A 56 24.20 -1.69 -10.21
CA SER A 56 24.59 -0.42 -9.55
C SER A 56 23.47 0.62 -9.58
N TYR A 57 22.62 0.60 -10.61
CA TYR A 57 21.59 1.63 -10.84
C TYR A 57 20.18 1.06 -10.99
N SER A 58 20.01 -0.24 -10.82
CA SER A 58 18.72 -0.90 -11.02
C SER A 58 18.60 -2.24 -10.29
N PHE A 59 17.36 -2.69 -10.11
CA PHE A 59 17.03 -4.07 -9.77
C PHE A 59 15.67 -4.44 -10.38
N THR A 60 15.40 -5.74 -10.48
CA THR A 60 14.11 -6.26 -10.92
C THR A 60 13.40 -6.97 -9.78
N VAL A 61 12.11 -6.73 -9.62
CA VAL A 61 11.24 -7.52 -8.73
C VAL A 61 10.22 -8.25 -9.58
N SER A 62 10.05 -9.53 -9.28
CA SER A 62 9.01 -10.35 -9.88
C SER A 62 8.23 -11.10 -8.83
N TRP A 63 6.96 -11.35 -9.12
CA TRP A 63 6.06 -12.14 -8.29
C TRP A 63 4.91 -12.71 -9.12
N ILE A 64 4.19 -13.65 -8.54
CA ILE A 64 2.94 -14.19 -9.09
C ILE A 64 1.77 -13.96 -8.13
N THR A 65 0.57 -13.86 -8.69
CA THR A 65 -0.70 -13.78 -7.97
C THR A 65 -1.60 -14.93 -8.40
N GLN A 66 -2.62 -15.25 -7.60
CA GLN A 66 -3.53 -16.35 -7.93
C GLN A 66 -4.37 -16.00 -9.17
N ASN A 67 -4.91 -14.77 -9.21
CA ASN A 67 -5.74 -14.26 -10.30
C ASN A 67 -5.10 -13.03 -10.95
N LYS A 68 -5.39 -12.80 -12.24
CA LYS A 68 -4.89 -11.63 -12.96
C LYS A 68 -5.32 -10.34 -12.27
N ASN A 69 -4.37 -9.49 -11.89
CA ASN A 69 -4.63 -8.19 -11.27
C ASN A 69 -3.59 -7.15 -11.68
N THR A 70 -3.78 -5.90 -11.25
CA THR A 70 -2.79 -4.84 -11.49
C THR A 70 -1.67 -4.92 -10.46
N GLY A 71 -0.45 -4.61 -10.89
CA GLY A 71 0.74 -4.69 -10.04
C GLY A 71 1.71 -3.54 -10.29
N LEU A 72 2.22 -2.95 -9.21
CA LEU A 72 3.30 -1.96 -9.21
C LEU A 72 4.12 -2.07 -7.93
N LEU A 73 5.28 -1.43 -7.90
CA LEU A 73 6.05 -1.22 -6.68
C LEU A 73 5.92 0.22 -6.20
N GLU A 74 5.86 0.38 -4.89
CA GLU A 74 6.25 1.63 -4.23
C GLU A 74 7.64 1.44 -3.61
N PHE A 75 8.56 2.37 -3.84
CA PHE A 75 9.94 2.23 -3.43
C PHE A 75 10.58 3.57 -3.01
N GLY A 76 11.72 3.51 -2.34
CA GLY A 76 12.52 4.68 -1.97
C GLY A 76 13.82 4.31 -1.26
N ASP A 77 14.74 5.26 -1.15
CA ASP A 77 16.00 5.14 -0.37
C ASP A 77 15.78 5.30 1.15
N SER A 78 14.53 5.52 1.56
CA SER A 78 14.07 5.50 2.94
C SER A 78 12.77 4.69 3.06
N ALA A 79 12.41 4.35 4.30
CA ALA A 79 11.16 3.64 4.59
C ALA A 79 9.89 4.45 4.22
N GLY A 80 10.02 5.73 3.86
CA GLY A 80 8.93 6.60 3.45
C GLY A 80 8.35 6.33 2.06
N LEU A 81 8.98 5.46 1.25
CA LEU A 81 8.53 4.99 -0.08
C LEU A 81 7.84 6.08 -0.92
N GLY A 82 8.62 7.02 -1.46
CA GLY A 82 8.11 8.19 -2.19
C GLY A 82 7.94 8.02 -3.70
N GLN A 83 8.38 6.91 -4.27
CA GLN A 83 8.37 6.66 -5.70
C GLN A 83 7.52 5.43 -6.03
N SER A 84 7.00 5.36 -7.25
CA SER A 84 6.26 4.20 -7.73
C SER A 84 6.71 3.80 -9.13
N GLN A 85 6.71 2.50 -9.41
CA GLN A 85 7.08 1.95 -10.71
C GLN A 85 6.11 0.84 -11.10
N LYS A 86 5.52 0.97 -12.30
CA LYS A 86 4.59 0.00 -12.86
C LYS A 86 5.31 -1.24 -13.38
N ASP A 87 4.54 -2.29 -13.67
CA ASP A 87 5.01 -3.40 -14.49
C ASP A 87 5.64 -2.88 -15.79
N ILE A 88 6.74 -3.51 -16.22
CA ILE A 88 7.52 -3.08 -17.38
C ILE A 88 6.66 -2.98 -18.66
N ARG A 89 5.66 -3.85 -18.80
CA ARG A 89 4.73 -3.87 -19.95
C ARG A 89 3.79 -2.66 -19.98
N ASP A 90 3.64 -1.97 -18.86
CA ASP A 90 2.74 -0.84 -18.68
C ASP A 90 3.49 0.48 -18.46
N LYS A 91 4.83 0.50 -18.54
CA LYS A 91 5.66 1.69 -18.23
C LYS A 91 5.25 2.95 -19.02
N GLN A 92 4.81 2.77 -20.26
CA GLN A 92 4.37 3.85 -21.15
C GLN A 92 2.84 4.00 -21.25
N ARG A 93 2.08 3.19 -20.50
CA ARG A 93 0.62 3.19 -20.55
C ARG A 93 0.06 4.12 -19.48
N ALA A 94 -1.03 4.80 -19.83
CA ALA A 94 -1.79 5.61 -18.87
C ALA A 94 -2.31 4.75 -17.70
N ALA A 95 -2.88 3.60 -18.00
CA ALA A 95 -3.40 2.64 -17.02
C ALA A 95 -2.55 1.36 -16.95
N SER A 96 -2.52 0.72 -15.77
CA SER A 96 -1.91 -0.60 -15.59
C SER A 96 -2.90 -1.69 -16.02
N GLU A 97 -2.39 -2.71 -16.70
CA GLU A 97 -3.14 -3.89 -17.11
C GLU A 97 -3.13 -4.97 -16.04
N LYS A 98 -3.94 -6.02 -16.28
CA LYS A 98 -4.03 -7.16 -15.36
C LYS A 98 -3.17 -8.32 -15.83
N TYR A 99 -2.23 -8.72 -14.99
CA TYR A 99 -1.36 -9.88 -15.21
C TYR A 99 -1.40 -10.82 -14.01
N GLN A 100 -1.03 -12.07 -14.24
CA GLN A 100 -0.85 -13.06 -13.17
C GLN A 100 0.60 -13.10 -12.69
N THR A 101 1.54 -12.94 -13.62
CA THR A 101 2.96 -12.77 -13.33
C THR A 101 3.34 -11.34 -13.58
N HIS A 102 4.07 -10.74 -12.65
CA HIS A 102 4.46 -9.34 -12.69
C HIS A 102 5.98 -9.20 -12.71
N TYR A 103 6.45 -8.19 -13.43
CA TYR A 103 7.86 -7.85 -13.53
C TYR A 103 8.03 -6.34 -13.50
N VAL A 104 8.65 -5.82 -12.45
CA VAL A 104 8.91 -4.39 -12.28
C VAL A 104 10.42 -4.17 -12.27
N VAL A 105 10.89 -3.37 -13.23
CA VAL A 105 12.29 -2.91 -13.27
C VAL A 105 12.35 -1.53 -12.65
N VAL A 106 13.06 -1.44 -11.53
CA VAL A 106 13.35 -0.19 -10.84
C VAL A 106 14.73 0.26 -11.32
N ASP A 107 14.79 1.43 -11.95
CA ASP A 107 16.00 2.02 -12.55
C ASP A 107 16.21 3.46 -12.07
N GLY A 108 17.34 4.07 -12.46
CA GLY A 108 17.70 5.44 -12.03
C GLY A 108 18.11 5.54 -10.57
N LEU A 109 18.59 4.44 -9.97
CA LEU A 109 18.96 4.37 -8.56
C LEU A 109 20.39 4.85 -8.31
N LYS A 110 20.74 5.15 -7.06
CA LYS A 110 22.12 5.41 -6.66
C LYS A 110 22.86 4.09 -6.43
N PRO A 111 24.15 3.96 -6.80
CA PRO A 111 25.01 2.84 -6.42
C PRO A 111 25.19 2.74 -4.91
N GLU A 112 25.53 1.54 -4.43
CA GLU A 112 25.84 1.25 -3.02
C GLU A 112 24.80 1.78 -2.03
N THR A 113 23.54 1.85 -2.46
CA THR A 113 22.47 2.49 -1.71
C THR A 113 21.42 1.45 -1.37
N LYS A 114 21.00 1.43 -0.11
CA LYS A 114 19.89 0.60 0.35
C LYS A 114 18.57 1.24 -0.09
N TYR A 115 17.74 0.43 -0.74
CA TYR A 115 16.38 0.77 -1.10
C TYR A 115 15.38 -0.14 -0.39
N TYR A 116 14.21 0.42 -0.11
CA TYR A 116 13.06 -0.25 0.46
C TYR A 116 11.95 -0.28 -0.58
N PHE A 117 11.15 -1.34 -0.60
CA PHE A 117 9.96 -1.38 -1.45
C PHE A 117 8.80 -2.19 -0.85
N LYS A 118 7.58 -1.86 -1.30
CA LYS A 118 6.37 -2.65 -1.09
C LYS A 118 5.73 -2.95 -2.44
N ILE A 119 5.14 -4.14 -2.55
CA ILE A 119 4.35 -4.52 -3.71
C ILE A 119 2.94 -3.97 -3.52
N VAL A 120 2.42 -3.27 -4.52
CA VAL A 120 1.01 -2.86 -4.58
C VAL A 120 0.32 -3.73 -5.60
N SER A 121 -0.55 -4.63 -5.13
CA SER A 121 -1.36 -5.50 -5.98
C SER A 121 -2.84 -5.19 -5.76
N SER A 122 -3.54 -4.83 -6.84
CA SER A 122 -4.94 -4.38 -6.81
C SER A 122 -5.22 -3.31 -5.73
N GLY A 123 -4.27 -2.39 -5.52
CA GLY A 123 -4.37 -1.31 -4.53
C GLY A 123 -4.00 -1.68 -3.09
N ALA A 124 -3.81 -2.97 -2.79
CA ALA A 124 -3.35 -3.42 -1.48
C ALA A 124 -1.81 -3.47 -1.44
N LYS A 125 -1.23 -2.96 -0.35
CA LYS A 125 0.22 -2.99 -0.12
C LYS A 125 0.65 -4.27 0.60
N TYR A 126 1.77 -4.85 0.18
CA TYR A 126 2.36 -6.08 0.69
C TYR A 126 3.87 -5.88 0.92
N GLY A 127 4.37 -6.46 2.00
CA GLY A 127 5.77 -6.43 2.39
C GLY A 127 6.24 -7.81 2.86
N ASN A 128 7.50 -7.90 3.29
CA ASN A 128 8.02 -9.08 3.96
C ASN A 128 7.60 -9.05 5.45
N SER A 129 6.57 -9.83 5.81
CA SER A 129 6.00 -9.82 7.17
C SER A 129 5.61 -8.39 7.63
N ASP A 130 4.82 -7.70 6.80
CA ASP A 130 4.37 -6.30 6.96
C ASP A 130 5.45 -5.19 6.89
N LYS A 131 6.73 -5.56 6.95
CA LYS A 131 7.85 -4.64 6.72
C LYS A 131 8.15 -4.50 5.21
N PRO A 132 8.69 -3.36 4.74
CA PRO A 132 9.18 -3.26 3.38
C PRO A 132 10.23 -4.34 3.07
N PHE A 133 10.28 -4.79 1.82
CA PHE A 133 11.44 -5.52 1.32
C PHE A 133 12.64 -4.59 1.23
N GLU A 134 13.84 -5.15 1.31
CA GLU A 134 15.10 -4.41 1.23
C GLU A 134 15.96 -4.96 0.09
N VAL A 135 16.66 -4.08 -0.60
CA VAL A 135 17.67 -4.40 -1.61
C VAL A 135 18.75 -3.33 -1.60
N THR A 136 20.01 -3.74 -1.71
CA THR A 136 21.14 -2.80 -1.83
C THR A 136 21.70 -2.88 -3.23
N THR A 137 21.78 -1.76 -3.93
CA THR A 137 22.40 -1.68 -5.26
C THR A 137 23.89 -1.97 -5.20
N GLY A 138 24.44 -2.48 -6.30
CA GLY A 138 25.86 -2.79 -6.40
C GLY A 138 26.77 -1.55 -6.44
N PRO A 139 28.10 -1.74 -6.37
CA PRO A 139 29.08 -0.67 -6.54
C PRO A 139 28.98 -0.02 -7.90
N GLN A 140 29.33 1.26 -7.99
CA GLN A 140 29.43 1.94 -9.29
C GLN A 140 30.43 1.19 -10.18
N LYS A 141 29.99 0.77 -11.36
CA LYS A 141 30.89 0.15 -12.33
C LYS A 141 31.77 1.27 -12.91
N VAL A 142 32.98 1.41 -12.39
CA VAL A 142 34.01 2.26 -13.00
C VAL A 142 34.46 1.52 -14.28
N PRO A 143 34.41 2.14 -15.47
CA PRO A 143 35.05 1.55 -16.64
C PRO A 143 36.53 1.35 -16.29
N ASN A 144 37.03 0.12 -16.41
CA ASN A 144 38.47 -0.06 -16.51
C ASN A 144 38.88 0.58 -17.84
N ASP A 145 39.52 1.73 -17.74
CA ASP A 145 40.29 2.29 -18.84
C ASP A 145 41.46 1.34 -19.05
N ASN A 146 41.26 0.37 -19.94
CA ASN A 146 42.35 -0.43 -20.46
C ASN A 146 42.80 0.29 -21.71
N ASP A 147 43.89 1.05 -21.57
CA ASP A 147 44.75 1.54 -22.65
C ASP A 147 44.89 0.53 -23.82
#